data_AF-A0A521KW12-F1
#
_entry.id   AF-A0A521KW12-F1
#
_cell.length_a   1.000
_cell.length_b   1.000
_cell.length_c   1.000
_cell.angle_alpha   90.00
_cell.angle_beta   90.00
_cell.angle_gamma   90.00
#
_symmetry.space_group_name_H-M   'P 1'
#
loop_
_entity.id
_entity.type
_entity.pdbx_description
1 polymer ?
#
loop_
_entity_poly.entity_id
_entity_poly.type
_entity_poly.pdbx_seq_one_letter_code
_entity_poly.pdbx_strand_id
1 'polypeptide(L)'
;MSPPTRRTILVSILVGIAIGGAFALEQLLTARPDRPFGHTHPGHVTGWIGLGLILLVFVYSYRKRTAPTRRWPKGWFRVHMAAGVAGPLLILVHAGNHFHALVPILAMLAMGLVVLSGIIGQAVHYMVLRTLHDQRRELIDQGLSDDEIDARLHTMASQEKAFRFWQYLHAPVTLTFLVLTLLHMGGALFFGGF
;
A
#
# COMPACT_ATOMS: atom_id res chain seq x y z
N MET A 1 13.11 -9.60 21.95
CA MET A 1 12.46 -9.68 20.62
C MET A 1 13.47 -9.34 19.54
N SER A 2 13.45 -10.03 18.40
CA SER A 2 14.39 -9.70 17.32
C SER A 2 14.05 -8.31 16.74
N PRO A 3 15.06 -7.49 16.35
CA PRO A 3 14.83 -6.22 15.64
C PRO A 3 13.83 -6.30 14.46
N PRO A 4 13.80 -7.38 13.64
CA PRO A 4 12.79 -7.58 12.59
C PRO A 4 11.35 -7.52 13.12
N THR A 5 11.09 -8.30 14.17
CA THR A 5 9.75 -8.46 14.74
C THR A 5 9.27 -7.13 15.32
N ARG A 6 10.19 -6.34 15.90
CA ARG A 6 9.89 -5.01 16.42
C ARG A 6 9.47 -4.03 15.33
N ARG A 7 10.15 -4.02 14.18
CA ARG A 7 9.81 -3.10 13.07
C ARG A 7 8.46 -3.42 12.47
N THR A 8 8.17 -4.69 12.18
CA THR A 8 6.86 -5.10 11.64
C THR A 8 5.74 -4.82 12.63
N ILE A 9 5.93 -5.16 13.91
CA ILE A 9 4.94 -4.86 14.95
C ILE A 9 4.71 -3.36 15.06
N LEU A 10 5.76 -2.55 15.05
CA LEU A 10 5.64 -1.09 15.09
C LEU A 10 4.82 -0.59 13.90
N VAL A 11 5.10 -1.05 12.67
CA VAL A 11 4.33 -0.65 11.49
C VAL A 11 2.88 -1.10 11.61
N SER A 12 2.60 -2.34 12.03
CA SER A 12 1.24 -2.82 12.23
C SER A 12 0.48 -2.02 13.29
N ILE A 13 1.14 -1.67 14.40
CA ILE A 13 0.55 -0.83 15.45
C ILE A 13 0.28 0.57 14.90
N LEU A 14 1.23 1.19 14.20
CA LEU A 14 1.05 2.52 13.62
C LEU A 14 -0.07 2.54 12.59
N VAL A 15 -0.18 1.51 11.75
CA VAL A 15 -1.29 1.36 10.80
C VAL A 15 -2.61 1.18 11.55
N GLY A 16 -2.65 0.34 12.59
CA GLY A 16 -3.84 0.16 13.42
C GLY A 16 -4.29 1.46 14.11
N ILE A 17 -3.34 2.21 14.69
CA ILE A 17 -3.59 3.54 15.28
C ILE A 17 -4.08 4.51 14.20
N ALA A 18 -3.47 4.50 13.02
CA ALA A 18 -3.87 5.39 11.93
C ALA A 18 -5.27 5.07 11.40
N ILE A 19 -5.63 3.79 11.29
CA ILE A 19 -6.99 3.34 10.93
C ILE A 19 -7.97 3.79 12.01
N GLY A 20 -7.70 3.51 13.28
CA GLY A 20 -8.55 3.94 14.39
C GLY A 20 -8.69 5.48 14.47
N GLY A 21 -7.60 6.21 14.20
CA GLY A 21 -7.58 7.66 14.12
C GLY A 21 -8.37 8.20 12.93
N ALA A 22 -8.33 7.55 11.77
CA ALA A 22 -9.14 7.91 10.61
C ALA A 22 -10.64 7.74 10.89
N PHE A 23 -11.03 6.63 11.54
CA PHE A 23 -12.42 6.42 11.99
C PHE A 23 -12.84 7.44 13.05
N ALA A 24 -11.99 7.73 14.05
CA ALA A 24 -12.31 8.72 15.07
C ALA A 24 -12.43 10.14 14.49
N LEU A 25 -11.57 10.49 13.52
CA LEU A 25 -11.63 11.75 12.80
C LEU A 25 -12.90 11.86 11.98
N GLU A 26 -13.27 10.80 11.25
CA GLU A 26 -14.55 10.74 10.51
C GLU A 26 -15.73 10.97 11.45
N GLN A 27 -15.79 10.27 12.58
CA GLN A 27 -16.86 10.42 13.57
C GLN A 27 -16.93 11.84 14.13
N LEU A 28 -15.78 12.48 14.36
CA LEU A 28 -15.71 13.88 14.80
C LEU A 28 -16.20 14.86 13.72
N LEU A 29 -15.87 14.60 12.45
CA LEU A 29 -16.30 15.43 11.31
C LEU A 29 -17.78 15.25 11.00
N THR A 30 -18.31 14.03 11.15
CA THR A 30 -19.72 13.65 10.95
C THR A 30 -20.61 14.02 12.14
N ALA A 31 -20.05 14.31 13.33
CA ALA A 31 -20.81 14.79 14.49
C ALA A 31 -21.46 16.19 14.31
N ARG A 32 -21.26 16.85 13.16
CA ARG A 32 -21.99 18.06 12.77
C ARG A 32 -23.31 17.66 12.08
N PRO A 33 -24.48 18.17 12.52
CA PRO A 33 -25.71 17.39 12.49
C PRO A 33 -26.45 17.31 11.14
N ASP A 34 -25.96 17.99 10.10
CA ASP A 34 -26.75 18.23 8.88
C ASP A 34 -26.39 17.32 7.69
N ARG A 35 -25.18 16.75 7.64
CA ARG A 35 -24.74 15.87 6.54
C ARG A 35 -23.39 15.20 6.78
N PRO A 36 -23.21 13.95 6.34
CA PRO A 36 -21.94 13.22 6.46
C PRO A 36 -20.80 13.89 5.69
N PHE A 37 -19.58 13.85 6.24
CA PHE A 37 -18.41 14.52 5.64
C PHE A 37 -18.13 14.09 4.19
N GLY A 38 -18.34 12.82 3.86
CA GLY A 38 -18.11 12.26 2.53
C GLY A 38 -18.91 12.95 1.41
N HIS A 39 -20.09 13.50 1.71
CA HIS A 39 -20.95 14.23 0.76
C HIS A 39 -20.65 15.73 0.67
N THR A 40 -19.64 16.20 1.39
CA THR A 40 -19.23 17.61 1.33
C THR A 40 -18.19 17.78 0.24
N HIS A 41 -18.10 18.99 -0.33
CA HIS A 41 -17.04 19.33 -1.28
C HIS A 41 -15.62 18.99 -0.75
N PRO A 42 -15.27 19.29 0.53
CA PRO A 42 -14.04 18.80 1.14
C PRO A 42 -13.91 17.26 1.14
N GLY A 43 -14.99 16.53 1.42
CA GLY A 43 -15.03 15.06 1.35
C GLY A 43 -14.66 14.52 -0.02
N HIS A 44 -15.21 15.09 -1.10
CA HIS A 44 -14.84 14.68 -2.46
C HIS A 44 -13.39 15.04 -2.82
N VAL A 45 -12.89 16.19 -2.39
CA VAL A 45 -11.46 16.56 -2.55
C VAL A 45 -10.56 15.53 -1.86
N THR A 46 -10.91 15.08 -0.65
CA THR A 46 -10.13 14.03 0.03
C THR A 46 -10.13 12.71 -0.75
N GLY A 47 -11.24 12.36 -1.39
CA GLY A 47 -11.34 11.20 -2.29
C GLY A 47 -10.39 11.31 -3.49
N TRP A 48 -10.35 12.46 -4.17
CA TRP A 48 -9.43 12.69 -5.30
C TRP A 48 -7.95 12.65 -4.89
N ILE A 49 -7.59 13.24 -3.74
CA ILE A 49 -6.22 13.15 -3.22
C ILE A 49 -5.87 11.70 -2.87
N GLY A 50 -6.79 10.98 -2.21
CA GLY A 50 -6.62 9.56 -1.89
C GLY A 50 -6.41 8.70 -3.13
N LEU A 51 -7.20 8.92 -4.19
CA LEU A 51 -7.04 8.27 -5.48
C LEU A 51 -5.67 8.57 -6.10
N GLY A 52 -5.24 9.83 -6.08
CA GLY A 52 -3.91 10.22 -6.57
C GLY A 52 -2.77 9.48 -5.86
N LEU A 53 -2.85 9.34 -4.54
CA LEU A 53 -1.89 8.55 -3.77
C LEU A 53 -1.95 7.06 -4.12
N ILE A 54 -3.15 6.49 -4.30
CA ILE A 54 -3.30 5.10 -4.71
C ILE A 54 -2.69 4.85 -6.10
N LEU A 55 -2.91 5.75 -7.05
CA LEU A 55 -2.30 5.67 -8.38
C LEU A 55 -0.76 5.75 -8.30
N LEU A 56 -0.22 6.57 -7.38
CA LEU A 56 1.22 6.68 -7.14
C LEU A 56 1.86 5.36 -6.70
N VAL A 57 1.12 4.50 -5.97
CA VAL A 57 1.58 3.16 -5.54
C VAL A 57 1.97 2.30 -6.75
N PHE A 58 1.28 2.44 -7.89
CA PHE A 58 1.55 1.66 -9.11
C PHE A 58 2.81 2.12 -9.84
N VAL A 59 3.30 3.34 -9.62
CA VAL A 59 4.52 3.86 -10.25
C VAL A 59 5.73 3.00 -9.90
N TYR A 60 5.84 2.53 -8.66
CA TYR A 60 6.89 1.60 -8.28
C TYR A 60 6.82 0.29 -9.07
N SER A 61 5.63 -0.31 -9.18
CA SER A 61 5.41 -1.54 -9.95
C SER A 61 5.75 -1.38 -11.42
N TYR A 62 5.42 -0.23 -12.02
CA TYR A 62 5.78 0.11 -13.39
C TYR A 62 7.30 0.25 -13.54
N ARG A 63 7.95 1.09 -12.73
CA ARG A 63 9.40 1.33 -12.79
C ARG A 63 10.22 0.05 -12.57
N LYS A 64 9.76 -0.83 -11.66
CA LYS A 64 10.39 -2.13 -11.43
C LYS A 64 10.38 -3.02 -12.67
N ARG A 65 9.36 -2.93 -13.52
CA ARG A 65 9.23 -3.74 -14.75
C ARG A 65 9.99 -3.14 -15.94
N THR A 66 9.99 -1.82 -16.08
CA THR A 66 10.55 -1.14 -17.26
C THR A 66 12.01 -0.75 -17.13
N ALA A 67 12.55 -0.66 -15.91
CA ALA A 67 13.97 -0.42 -15.69
C ALA A 67 14.62 -1.57 -14.89
N PRO A 68 14.82 -2.77 -15.48
CA PRO A 68 15.61 -3.84 -14.88
C PRO A 68 17.10 -3.52 -14.73
N THR A 69 17.51 -2.27 -15.05
CA THR A 69 18.87 -1.77 -14.94
C THR A 69 19.48 -2.07 -13.57
N ARG A 70 20.81 -2.12 -13.52
CA ARG A 70 21.73 -2.48 -12.42
C ARG A 70 21.46 -1.85 -11.03
N ARG A 71 20.41 -1.03 -10.85
CA ARG A 71 20.02 -0.33 -9.62
C ARG A 71 18.58 -0.60 -9.22
N TRP A 72 18.39 -1.06 -7.98
CA TRP A 72 17.05 -1.21 -7.39
C TRP A 72 16.44 0.17 -7.04
N PRO A 73 15.19 0.51 -7.46
CA PRO A 73 14.56 1.80 -7.18
C PRO A 73 14.06 1.95 -5.71
N LYS A 74 14.98 1.93 -4.75
CA LYS A 74 14.75 2.08 -3.30
C LYS A 74 13.85 3.26 -2.91
N GLY A 75 14.07 4.41 -3.54
CA GLY A 75 13.29 5.63 -3.29
C GLY A 75 11.81 5.41 -3.59
N TRP A 76 11.51 4.82 -4.76
CA TRP A 76 10.14 4.52 -5.16
C TRP A 76 9.49 3.43 -4.33
N PHE A 77 10.27 2.48 -3.82
CA PHE A 77 9.74 1.51 -2.86
C PHE A 77 9.29 2.20 -1.55
N ARG A 78 10.04 3.19 -1.05
CA ARG A 78 9.62 4.00 0.11
C ARG A 78 8.36 4.80 -0.17
N VAL A 79 8.27 5.44 -1.34
CA VAL A 79 7.06 6.16 -1.78
C VAL A 79 5.87 5.21 -1.86
N HIS A 80 6.04 4.01 -2.44
CA HIS A 80 4.99 2.99 -2.52
C HIS A 80 4.47 2.59 -1.14
N MET A 81 5.36 2.34 -0.17
CA MET A 81 4.95 2.02 1.20
C MET A 81 4.19 3.19 1.86
N ALA A 82 4.69 4.42 1.72
CA ALA A 82 4.05 5.59 2.33
C ALA A 82 2.67 5.88 1.70
N ALA A 83 2.59 5.89 0.36
CA ALA A 83 1.35 6.12 -0.38
C ALA A 83 0.34 4.98 -0.18
N GLY A 84 0.82 3.74 -0.05
CA GLY A 84 0.00 2.55 0.24
C GLY A 84 -0.62 2.53 1.64
N VAL A 85 -0.20 3.42 2.55
CA VAL A 85 -0.84 3.66 3.84
C VAL A 85 -1.66 4.95 3.80
N ALA A 86 -1.07 6.05 3.35
CA ALA A 86 -1.71 7.36 3.35
C ALA A 86 -2.94 7.43 2.42
N GLY A 87 -2.87 6.83 1.23
CA GLY A 87 -3.99 6.78 0.29
C GLY A 87 -5.23 6.12 0.88
N PRO A 88 -5.14 4.86 1.37
CA PRO A 88 -6.25 4.20 2.02
C PRO A 88 -6.84 4.94 3.23
N LEU A 89 -6.02 5.63 4.03
CA LEU A 89 -6.52 6.44 5.14
C LEU A 89 -7.37 7.62 4.66
N LEU A 90 -6.95 8.31 3.59
CA LEU A 90 -7.77 9.38 2.99
C LEU A 90 -9.05 8.83 2.38
N ILE A 91 -9.01 7.65 1.76
CA ILE A 91 -10.22 6.99 1.24
C ILE A 91 -11.18 6.58 2.35
N LEU A 92 -10.69 6.13 3.51
CA LEU A 92 -11.54 5.86 4.68
C LEU A 92 -12.26 7.13 5.15
N VAL A 93 -11.55 8.26 5.20
CA VAL A 93 -12.14 9.56 5.55
C VAL A 93 -13.16 10.02 4.50
N HIS A 94 -12.86 9.81 3.20
CA HIS A 94 -13.78 10.10 2.10
C HIS A 94 -15.06 9.26 2.16
N ALA A 95 -14.94 7.97 2.46
CA ALA A 95 -16.07 7.05 2.49
C ALA A 95 -17.12 7.42 3.56
N GLY A 96 -16.69 8.05 4.65
CA GLY A 96 -17.58 8.35 5.77
C GLY A 96 -18.23 7.09 6.34
N ASN A 97 -19.37 7.25 7.01
CA ASN A 97 -20.18 6.14 7.50
C ASN A 97 -21.23 5.61 6.50
N HIS A 98 -20.95 5.65 5.18
CA HIS A 98 -21.92 5.27 4.13
C HIS A 98 -21.57 3.98 3.41
N PHE A 99 -22.27 2.91 3.79
CA PHE A 99 -22.13 1.58 3.20
C PHE A 99 -23.44 1.13 2.53
N HIS A 100 -23.92 1.91 1.56
CA HIS A 100 -25.22 1.65 0.92
C HIS A 100 -25.13 0.98 -0.46
N ALA A 101 -23.94 0.96 -1.08
CA ALA A 101 -23.74 0.39 -2.40
C ALA A 101 -22.70 -0.74 -2.37
N LEU A 102 -23.00 -1.83 -3.07
CA LEU A 102 -22.17 -3.04 -3.06
C LEU A 102 -20.76 -2.78 -3.59
N VAL A 103 -20.62 -2.04 -4.70
CA VAL A 103 -19.32 -1.78 -5.34
C VAL A 103 -18.34 -1.06 -4.40
N PRO A 104 -18.67 0.09 -3.77
CA PRO A 104 -17.76 0.74 -2.83
C PRO A 104 -17.46 -0.10 -1.58
N ILE A 105 -18.41 -0.91 -1.09
CA ILE A 105 -18.15 -1.85 0.03
C ILE A 105 -17.08 -2.88 -0.38
N LEU A 106 -17.25 -3.51 -1.55
CA LEU A 106 -16.28 -4.47 -2.06
C LEU A 106 -14.93 -3.80 -2.32
N ALA A 107 -14.90 -2.58 -2.85
CA ALA A 107 -13.68 -1.80 -3.04
C ALA A 107 -12.96 -1.54 -1.71
N MET A 108 -13.72 -1.17 -0.66
CA MET A 108 -13.20 -0.94 0.69
C MET A 108 -12.58 -2.21 1.29
N LEU A 109 -13.28 -3.34 1.20
CA LEU A 109 -12.78 -4.63 1.66
C LEU A 109 -11.52 -5.05 0.90
N ALA A 110 -11.53 -4.91 -0.44
CA ALA A 110 -10.38 -5.22 -1.27
C ALA A 110 -9.19 -4.30 -0.92
N MET A 111 -9.40 -3.01 -0.69
CA MET A 111 -8.38 -2.07 -0.24
C MET A 111 -7.75 -2.52 1.09
N GLY A 112 -8.59 -2.88 2.08
CA GLY A 112 -8.14 -3.40 3.36
C GLY A 112 -7.27 -4.65 3.20
N LEU A 113 -7.69 -5.60 2.35
CA LEU A 113 -6.91 -6.80 2.03
C LEU A 113 -5.57 -6.46 1.35
N VAL A 114 -5.55 -5.48 0.44
CA VAL A 114 -4.29 -5.01 -0.20
C VAL A 114 -3.34 -4.44 0.84
N VAL A 115 -3.81 -3.59 1.76
CA VAL A 115 -2.99 -2.98 2.81
C VAL A 115 -2.41 -4.05 3.74
N LEU A 116 -3.26 -4.95 4.24
CA LEU A 116 -2.83 -6.06 5.11
C LEU A 116 -1.82 -6.97 4.41
N SER A 117 -2.08 -7.33 3.15
CA SER A 117 -1.16 -8.09 2.31
C SER A 117 0.16 -7.34 2.09
N GLY A 118 0.13 -6.01 1.94
CA GLY A 118 1.31 -5.17 1.81
C GLY A 118 2.21 -5.18 3.05
N ILE A 119 1.61 -5.14 4.25
CA ILE A 119 2.34 -5.26 5.52
C ILE A 119 3.03 -6.63 5.63
N ILE A 120 2.32 -7.70 5.25
CA ILE A 120 2.89 -9.05 5.17
C ILE A 120 4.06 -9.07 4.17
N GLY A 121 3.90 -8.43 3.01
CA GLY A 121 4.95 -8.29 2.00
C GLY A 121 6.20 -7.60 2.51
N GLN A 122 6.05 -6.53 3.29
CA GLN A 122 7.15 -5.84 3.95
C GLN A 122 7.90 -6.78 4.91
N ALA A 123 7.17 -7.56 5.72
CA ALA A 123 7.76 -8.53 6.62
C ALA A 123 8.52 -9.63 5.87
N VAL A 124 7.91 -10.21 4.84
CA VAL A 124 8.53 -11.24 3.98
C VAL A 124 9.79 -10.69 3.31
N HIS A 125 9.70 -9.49 2.73
CA HIS A 125 10.83 -8.85 2.06
C HIS A 125 12.02 -8.65 3.01
N TYR A 126 11.75 -8.18 4.24
CA TYR A 126 12.78 -8.01 5.25
C TYR A 126 13.38 -9.36 5.69
N MET A 127 12.55 -10.37 5.93
CA MET A 127 13.02 -11.70 6.35
C MET A 127 13.95 -12.32 5.30
N VAL A 128 13.56 -12.22 4.03
CA VAL A 128 14.36 -12.70 2.90
C VAL A 128 15.68 -11.94 2.77
N LEU A 129 15.68 -10.60 2.87
CA LEU A 129 16.95 -9.85 2.82
C LEU A 129 17.89 -10.20 3.98
N ARG A 130 17.33 -10.58 5.13
CA ARG A 130 18.13 -11.01 6.28
C ARG A 130 18.76 -12.39 6.08
N THR A 131 18.07 -13.33 5.44
CA THR A 131 18.68 -14.65 5.13
C THR A 131 19.83 -14.51 4.13
N LEU A 132 19.82 -13.46 3.31
CA LEU A 132 20.90 -13.13 2.37
C LEU A 132 22.02 -12.30 3.01
N HIS A 133 22.08 -12.19 4.34
CA HIS A 133 23.10 -11.39 5.03
C HIS A 133 24.52 -11.92 4.80
N ASP A 134 24.71 -13.24 4.76
CA ASP A 134 26.02 -13.83 4.49
C ASP A 134 26.45 -13.58 3.04
N GLN A 135 25.51 -13.68 2.08
CA GLN A 135 25.76 -13.29 0.69
C GLN A 135 26.07 -11.79 0.56
N ARG A 136 25.44 -10.94 1.37
CA ARG A 136 25.77 -9.50 1.41
C ARG A 136 27.24 -9.29 1.81
N ARG A 137 27.75 -10.03 2.81
CA ARG A 137 29.16 -9.93 3.24
C ARG A 137 30.10 -10.36 2.13
N GLU A 138 29.81 -11.48 1.47
CA GLU A 138 30.61 -11.95 0.33
C GLU A 138 30.67 -10.93 -0.81
N LEU A 139 29.55 -10.28 -1.12
CA LEU A 139 29.51 -9.24 -2.15
C LEU A 139 30.28 -7.96 -1.76
N ILE A 140 30.35 -7.63 -0.46
CA ILE A 140 31.18 -6.54 0.06
C ILE A 140 32.66 -6.90 -0.07
N ASP A 141 33.04 -8.12 0.28
CA ASP A 141 34.43 -8.60 0.19
C ASP A 141 34.92 -8.66 -1.28
N GLN A 142 34.00 -8.86 -2.24
CA GLN A 142 34.25 -8.74 -3.69
C GLN A 142 34.47 -7.29 -4.16
N GLY A 143 34.33 -6.29 -3.28
CA GLY A 143 34.54 -4.87 -3.60
C GLY A 143 33.44 -4.24 -4.45
N LEU A 144 32.23 -4.84 -4.49
CA LEU A 144 31.11 -4.30 -5.24
C LEU A 144 30.56 -3.03 -4.61
N SER A 145 30.02 -2.14 -5.44
CA SER A 145 29.33 -0.95 -4.95
C SER A 145 28.01 -1.31 -4.24
N ASP A 146 27.58 -0.49 -3.27
CA ASP A 146 26.32 -0.70 -2.55
C ASP A 146 25.12 -0.90 -3.50
N ASP A 147 25.05 -0.10 -4.56
CA ASP A 147 24.00 -0.19 -5.59
C ASP A 147 23.95 -1.58 -6.27
N GLU A 148 25.11 -2.17 -6.56
CA GLU A 148 25.23 -3.49 -7.19
C GLU A 148 24.91 -4.61 -6.21
N ILE A 149 25.35 -4.47 -4.96
CA ILE A 149 25.02 -5.38 -3.87
C ILE A 149 23.50 -5.43 -3.71
N ASP A 150 22.84 -4.27 -3.64
CA ASP A 150 21.39 -4.18 -3.52
C ASP A 150 20.66 -4.81 -4.71
N ALA A 151 21.10 -4.55 -5.94
CA ALA A 151 20.49 -5.14 -7.12
C ALA A 151 20.61 -6.68 -7.14
N ARG A 152 21.78 -7.22 -6.74
CA ARG A 152 21.99 -8.68 -6.62
C ARG A 152 21.14 -9.28 -5.51
N LEU A 153 21.17 -8.70 -4.32
CA LEU A 153 20.37 -9.16 -3.18
C LEU A 153 18.87 -9.11 -3.48
N HIS A 154 18.40 -8.09 -4.21
CA HIS A 154 17.01 -8.01 -4.66
C HIS A 154 16.64 -9.11 -5.65
N THR A 155 17.56 -9.44 -6.54
CA THR A 155 17.37 -10.53 -7.51
C THR A 155 17.27 -11.86 -6.79
N MET A 156 18.21 -12.15 -5.89
CA MET A 156 18.18 -13.33 -5.01
C MET A 156 16.91 -13.37 -4.16
N ALA A 157 16.52 -12.24 -3.57
CA ALA A 157 15.31 -12.14 -2.76
C ALA A 157 14.04 -12.42 -3.58
N SER A 158 14.00 -12.01 -4.85
CA SER A 158 12.86 -12.27 -5.73
C SER A 158 12.72 -13.75 -6.11
N GLN A 159 13.80 -14.51 -5.99
CA GLN A 159 13.82 -15.96 -6.24
C GLN A 159 13.37 -16.76 -5.01
N GLU A 160 13.25 -16.15 -3.83
CA GLU A 160 12.81 -16.85 -2.64
C GLU A 160 11.34 -17.27 -2.71
N LYS A 161 11.05 -18.50 -2.26
CA LYS A 161 9.70 -19.09 -2.34
C LYS A 161 8.66 -18.23 -1.62
N ALA A 162 9.00 -17.73 -0.43
CA ALA A 162 8.12 -16.89 0.37
C ALA A 162 7.76 -15.57 -0.34
N PHE A 163 8.75 -14.92 -0.98
CA PHE A 163 8.53 -13.67 -1.69
C PHE A 163 7.66 -13.88 -2.93
N ARG A 164 7.92 -14.94 -3.72
CA ARG A 164 7.08 -15.27 -4.89
C ARG A 164 5.65 -15.63 -4.51
N PHE A 165 5.46 -16.38 -3.42
CA PHE A 165 4.14 -16.72 -2.91
C PHE A 165 3.36 -15.47 -2.49
N TRP A 166 4.01 -14.54 -1.80
CA TRP A 166 3.41 -13.24 -1.49
C TRP A 166 3.01 -12.49 -2.76
N GLN A 167 3.87 -12.41 -3.78
CA GLN A 167 3.53 -11.74 -5.04
C GLN A 167 2.33 -12.39 -5.74
N TYR A 168 2.24 -13.72 -5.73
CA TYR A 168 1.13 -14.49 -6.29
C TYR A 168 -0.21 -14.15 -5.63
N LEU A 169 -0.23 -13.87 -4.32
CA LEU A 169 -1.44 -13.45 -3.61
C LEU A 169 -1.72 -11.95 -3.74
N HIS A 170 -0.69 -11.11 -3.62
CA HIS A 170 -0.86 -9.65 -3.57
C HIS A 170 -1.29 -9.06 -4.92
N ALA A 171 -0.73 -9.55 -6.02
CA ALA A 171 -1.02 -9.04 -7.36
C ALA A 171 -2.49 -9.16 -7.79
N PRO A 172 -3.16 -10.33 -7.70
CA PRO A 172 -4.57 -10.45 -8.09
C PRO A 172 -5.48 -9.64 -7.17
N VAL A 173 -5.21 -9.61 -5.86
CA VAL A 173 -6.00 -8.79 -4.91
C VAL A 173 -5.89 -7.30 -5.26
N THR A 174 -4.69 -6.83 -5.62
CA THR A 174 -4.47 -5.44 -6.07
C THR A 174 -5.21 -5.14 -7.38
N LEU A 175 -5.24 -6.08 -8.32
CA LEU A 175 -5.97 -5.93 -9.57
C LEU A 175 -7.49 -5.85 -9.33
N THR A 176 -8.02 -6.74 -8.49
CA THR A 176 -9.43 -6.71 -8.09
C THR A 176 -9.80 -5.39 -7.45
N PHE A 177 -8.96 -4.89 -6.53
CA PHE A 177 -9.14 -3.57 -5.94
C PHE A 177 -9.19 -2.46 -7.00
N LEU A 178 -8.22 -2.44 -7.92
CA LEU A 178 -8.17 -1.44 -8.99
C LEU A 178 -9.44 -1.46 -9.86
N VAL A 179 -9.92 -2.64 -10.25
CA VAL A 179 -11.15 -2.79 -11.03
C VAL A 179 -12.36 -2.26 -10.26
N LEU A 180 -12.50 -2.63 -8.98
CA LEU A 180 -13.60 -2.15 -8.14
C LEU A 180 -13.57 -0.64 -7.93
N THR A 181 -12.38 -0.04 -7.76
CA THR A 181 -12.21 1.41 -7.68
C THR A 181 -12.64 2.10 -8.97
N LEU A 182 -12.26 1.56 -10.13
CA LEU A 182 -12.66 2.12 -11.42
C LEU A 182 -14.18 2.01 -11.64
N LEU A 183 -14.78 0.89 -11.27
CA LEU A 183 -16.23 0.71 -11.33
C LEU A 183 -16.96 1.68 -10.39
N HIS A 184 -16.45 1.85 -9.17
CA HIS A 184 -17.01 2.81 -8.22
C HIS A 184 -16.92 4.24 -8.75
N MET A 185 -15.75 4.66 -9.22
CA MET A 185 -15.53 6.00 -9.78
C MET A 185 -16.40 6.23 -11.02
N GLY A 186 -16.46 5.27 -11.94
CA GLY A 186 -17.29 5.35 -13.15
C GLY A 186 -18.78 5.43 -12.81
N GLY A 187 -19.25 4.61 -11.87
CA GLY A 187 -20.64 4.67 -11.39
C GLY A 187 -20.97 6.00 -10.71
N ALA A 188 -20.09 6.50 -9.83
CA ALA A 188 -20.26 7.79 -9.19
C ALA A 188 -20.32 8.93 -10.23
N LEU A 189 -19.44 8.89 -11.24
CA LEU A 189 -19.44 9.87 -12.33
C LEU A 189 -20.71 9.84 -13.18
N PHE A 190 -21.19 8.63 -13.49
CA PHE A 190 -22.33 8.44 -14.37
C PHE A 190 -23.67 8.82 -13.69
N PHE A 191 -23.85 8.44 -12.43
CA PHE A 191 -25.08 8.68 -11.68
C PHE A 191 -25.09 10.00 -10.91
N GLY A 192 -24.03 10.81 -11.00
CA GLY A 192 -23.91 12.07 -10.28
C GLY A 192 -23.79 11.89 -8.76
N GLY A 193 -23.10 10.84 -8.32
CA GLY A 193 -22.93 10.47 -6.91
C GLY A 193 -21.92 11.32 -6.14
N PHE A 194 -21.88 12.64 -6.40
CA PHE A 194 -21.04 13.63 -5.73
C PHE A 194 -21.85 14.81 -5.18
#